data_AF-A0A428YZR8-F1
#
_entry.id   AF-A0A428YZR8-F1
#
_cell.length_a   1.000
_cell.length_b   1.000
_cell.length_c   1.000
_cell.angle_alpha   90.00
_cell.angle_beta   90.00
_cell.angle_gamma   90.00
#
_symmetry.space_group_name_H-M   'P 1'
#
loop_
_entity.id
_entity.type
_entity.pdbx_description
1 polymer ?
#
loop_
_entity_poly.entity_id
_entity_poly.type
_entity_poly.pdbx_seq_one_letter_code
_entity_poly.pdbx_strand_id
1 'polypeptide(L)'
;YEILRCLVGSVMGEGEELAPYEEAGFALFEDPTRAVVAIQAMGRLGEAFARPLRLRRPAGGLQLPASTPGEAEAKRLLARAGIESAAEAVLGSAEEAVAFAEGIGYPVVLKLASADIQHKSEIGGVLLGVSDADAVRAGFQLLLRRAAEKAPQARLDGVLVARQLQGGVECFMGIQRDPLFGPVALFGLGGIFVEVLQDVVFRRCPFEVDEAEAMIRSIRGAPL
;
A
#
# COMPACT_ATOMS: atom_id res chain seq x y z
N TYR A 1 0.59 30.29 8.23
CA TYR A 1 1.51 29.15 8.38
C TYR A 1 2.15 29.28 9.74
N GLU A 2 1.61 28.60 10.75
CA GLU A 2 2.35 28.42 12.00
C GLU A 2 3.59 27.58 11.69
N ILE A 3 4.75 28.08 12.10
CA ILE A 3 5.99 27.31 12.02
C ILE A 3 5.85 26.21 13.07
N LEU A 4 5.63 24.98 12.64
CA LEU A 4 5.73 23.81 13.51
C LEU A 4 7.13 23.78 14.12
N ARG A 5 7.21 23.97 15.44
CA ARG A 5 8.44 23.90 16.20
C ARG A 5 8.42 22.59 16.99
N CYS A 6 9.19 21.61 16.55
CA CYS A 6 9.49 20.43 17.37
C CYS A 6 10.78 20.72 18.15
N LEU A 7 10.71 20.58 19.48
CA LEU A 7 11.84 20.78 20.38
C LEU A 7 12.33 19.42 20.85
N VAL A 8 13.64 19.18 20.72
CA VAL A 8 14.27 17.92 21.17
C VAL A 8 15.27 18.24 22.25
N GLY A 9 15.20 17.49 23.35
CA GLY A 9 16.04 17.64 24.51
C GLY A 9 16.51 16.30 25.03
N SER A 10 17.65 16.31 25.72
CA SER A 10 18.06 15.19 26.56
C SER A 10 17.94 15.61 28.02
N VAL A 11 17.27 14.78 28.82
CA VAL A 11 16.99 15.05 30.22
C VAL A 11 17.00 13.73 30.98
N MET A 12 17.52 13.75 32.20
CA MET A 12 17.43 12.63 33.14
C MET A 12 16.33 12.97 34.15
N GLY A 13 15.30 12.13 34.22
CA GLY A 13 14.13 12.32 35.10
C GLY A 13 13.13 11.16 34.96
N GLU A 14 12.18 11.04 35.88
CA GLU A 14 11.17 9.98 35.88
C GLU A 14 9.80 10.50 35.37
N GLY A 15 8.96 9.60 34.85
CA GLY A 15 7.85 9.93 33.93
C GLY A 15 6.85 11.02 34.35
N GLU A 16 6.60 11.24 35.64
CA GLU A 16 5.71 12.32 36.11
C GLU A 16 6.30 13.73 35.86
N GLU A 17 7.63 13.87 35.88
CA GLU A 17 8.31 15.16 35.68
C GLU A 17 8.42 15.53 34.19
N LEU A 18 8.34 14.53 33.31
CA LEU A 18 8.52 14.67 31.85
C LEU A 18 7.21 14.85 31.09
N ALA A 19 6.10 14.32 31.63
CA ALA A 19 4.78 14.35 31.01
C ALA A 19 4.35 15.75 30.50
N PRO A 20 4.53 16.86 31.24
CA PRO A 20 4.13 18.18 30.76
C PRO A 20 4.88 18.65 29.50
N TYR A 21 6.13 18.21 29.32
CA TYR A 21 6.94 18.55 28.16
C TYR A 21 6.57 17.70 26.94
N GLU A 22 6.33 16.40 27.15
CA GLU A 22 5.86 15.50 26.09
C GLU A 22 4.47 15.90 25.60
N GLU A 23 3.56 16.29 26.49
CA GLU A 23 2.24 16.86 26.16
C GLU A 23 2.36 18.18 25.37
N ALA A 24 3.40 18.97 25.64
CA ALA A 24 3.73 20.18 24.88
C ALA A 24 4.44 19.90 23.54
N GLY A 25 4.66 18.63 23.17
CA GLY A 25 5.23 18.20 21.89
C GLY A 25 6.76 18.14 21.85
N PHE A 26 7.43 18.09 23.01
CA PHE A 26 8.87 17.86 23.08
C PHE A 26 9.18 16.38 22.88
N ALA A 27 10.19 16.05 22.08
CA ALA A 27 10.73 14.69 22.04
C ALA A 27 11.93 14.62 22.99
N LEU A 28 11.74 13.97 24.13
CA LEU A 28 12.74 13.83 25.18
C LEU A 28 13.43 12.47 25.12
N PHE A 29 14.74 12.46 25.35
CA PHE A 29 15.55 11.24 25.37
C PHE A 29 16.49 11.23 26.58
N GLU A 30 16.49 10.15 27.35
CA GLU A 30 17.45 9.99 28.46
C GLU A 30 18.89 9.96 27.95
N ASP A 31 19.12 9.30 26.81
CA ASP A 31 20.43 9.20 26.19
C ASP A 31 20.69 10.38 25.23
N PRO A 32 21.77 11.17 25.43
CA PRO A 32 22.09 12.31 24.58
C PRO A 32 22.42 11.89 23.14
N THR A 33 22.91 10.67 22.91
CA THR A 33 23.19 10.17 21.57
C THR A 33 21.89 9.98 20.78
N ARG A 34 20.84 9.43 21.41
CA ARG A 34 19.50 9.32 20.82
C ARG A 34 18.88 10.66 20.52
N ALA A 35 19.07 11.67 21.38
CA ALA A 35 18.64 13.03 21.11
C ALA A 35 19.32 13.62 19.85
N VAL A 36 20.63 13.41 19.70
CA VAL A 36 21.38 13.84 18.49
C VAL A 36 20.90 13.12 17.24
N VAL A 37 20.64 11.81 17.31
CA VAL A 37 20.07 11.02 16.20
C VAL A 37 18.68 11.56 15.81
N ALA A 38 17.84 11.89 16.79
CA ALA A 38 16.54 12.49 16.56
C ALA A 38 16.65 13.88 15.90
N ILE A 39 17.56 14.74 16.38
CA ILE A 39 17.84 16.05 15.77
C ILE A 39 18.31 15.89 14.32
N GLN A 40 19.21 14.96 14.05
CA GLN A 40 19.68 14.68 12.69
C GLN A 40 18.55 14.15 11.78
N ALA A 41 17.68 13.29 12.30
CA ALA A 41 16.51 12.81 11.58
C ALA A 41 15.54 13.97 11.28
N MET A 42 15.25 14.82 12.27
CA MET A 42 14.44 16.02 12.10
C MET A 42 15.04 17.01 11.11
N GLY A 43 16.36 17.20 11.07
CA GLY A 43 17.02 18.05 10.08
C GLY A 43 16.80 17.53 8.65
N ARG A 44 17.03 16.23 8.42
CA ARG A 44 16.79 15.59 7.11
C ARG A 44 15.32 15.63 6.69
N LEU A 45 14.41 15.38 7.63
CA LEU A 45 12.97 15.50 7.41
C LEU A 45 12.60 16.96 7.13
N GLY A 46 13.07 17.89 7.96
CA GLY A 46 12.83 19.32 7.86
C GLY A 46 13.27 19.88 6.51
N GLU A 47 14.43 19.50 6.00
CA GLU A 47 14.88 19.87 4.64
C GLU A 47 13.93 19.34 3.56
N ALA A 48 13.48 18.08 3.69
CA ALA A 48 12.50 17.49 2.78
C ALA A 48 11.12 18.18 2.85
N PHE A 49 10.71 18.66 4.04
CA PHE A 49 9.41 19.31 4.27
C PHE A 49 9.42 20.84 4.05
N ALA A 50 10.58 21.50 4.16
CA ALA A 50 10.72 22.95 3.99
C ALA A 50 10.64 23.41 2.52
N ARG A 51 10.72 22.48 1.57
CA ARG A 51 10.50 22.78 0.15
C ARG A 51 9.08 23.35 -0.06
N PRO A 52 8.94 24.50 -0.75
CA PRO A 52 7.64 25.10 -1.00
C PRO A 52 6.79 24.17 -1.88
N LEU A 53 5.57 23.86 -1.42
CA LEU A 53 4.62 23.07 -2.20
C LEU A 53 4.13 23.89 -3.39
N ARG A 54 4.30 23.32 -4.59
CA ARG A 54 3.57 23.80 -5.76
C ARG A 54 2.23 23.08 -5.79
N LEU A 55 1.19 23.76 -5.36
CA LEU A 55 -0.17 23.23 -5.41
C LEU A 55 -0.61 23.10 -6.88
N ARG A 56 -0.52 21.89 -7.43
CA ARG A 56 -1.32 21.53 -8.60
C ARG A 56 -2.73 21.23 -8.15
N ARG A 57 -3.69 21.89 -8.78
CA ARG A 57 -5.10 21.51 -8.64
C ARG A 57 -5.22 20.10 -9.23
N PRO A 58 -5.76 19.10 -8.50
CA PRO A 58 -6.01 17.80 -9.08
C PRO A 58 -6.80 17.99 -10.38
N ALA A 59 -6.53 17.16 -11.39
CA ALA A 59 -7.46 17.04 -12.51
C ALA A 59 -8.84 16.75 -11.90
N GLY A 60 -9.76 17.70 -12.02
CA GLY A 60 -11.08 17.59 -11.39
C GLY A 60 -11.83 16.38 -11.94
N GLY A 61 -12.88 15.94 -11.23
CA GLY A 61 -13.84 14.96 -11.76
C GLY A 61 -13.75 13.55 -11.20
N LEU A 62 -12.87 13.26 -10.24
CA LEU A 62 -12.95 12.02 -9.47
C LEU A 62 -13.91 12.20 -8.29
N GLN A 63 -15.04 11.48 -8.32
CA GLN A 63 -15.94 11.36 -7.17
C GLN A 63 -15.51 10.14 -6.36
N LEU A 64 -15.23 10.35 -5.08
CA LEU A 64 -14.88 9.28 -4.16
C LEU A 64 -16.16 8.74 -3.49
N PRO A 65 -16.24 7.43 -3.23
CA PRO A 65 -17.34 6.84 -2.47
C PRO A 65 -17.33 7.35 -1.01
N ALA A 66 -18.49 7.30 -0.36
CA ALA A 66 -18.65 7.74 1.03
C ALA A 66 -17.99 6.80 2.06
N SER A 67 -17.71 5.56 1.66
CA SER A 67 -17.07 4.52 2.47
C SER A 67 -15.85 3.93 1.75
N THR A 68 -15.03 3.17 2.47
CA THR A 68 -13.89 2.45 1.88
C THR A 68 -14.38 1.51 0.77
N PRO A 69 -13.90 1.67 -0.49
CA PRO A 69 -14.30 0.81 -1.59
C PRO A 69 -13.68 -0.58 -1.47
N GLY A 70 -14.35 -1.58 -2.05
CA GLY A 70 -13.74 -2.90 -2.27
C GLY A 70 -12.65 -2.85 -3.35
N GLU A 71 -11.85 -3.93 -3.46
CA GLU A 71 -10.68 -4.03 -4.35
C GLU A 71 -10.99 -3.63 -5.81
N ALA A 72 -12.05 -4.18 -6.39
CA ALA A 72 -12.43 -3.92 -7.79
C ALA A 72 -12.93 -2.49 -8.02
N GLU A 73 -13.57 -1.86 -7.04
CA GLU A 73 -13.97 -0.45 -7.13
C GLU A 73 -12.75 0.48 -6.97
N ALA A 74 -11.87 0.18 -6.02
CA ALA A 74 -10.63 0.92 -5.81
C ALA A 74 -9.77 0.94 -7.09
N LYS A 75 -9.58 -0.20 -7.74
CA LYS A 75 -8.83 -0.29 -9.02
C LYS A 75 -9.46 0.51 -10.15
N ARG A 76 -10.80 0.53 -10.25
CA ARG A 76 -11.51 1.37 -11.24
C ARG A 76 -11.30 2.87 -10.98
N LEU A 77 -11.30 3.29 -9.72
CA LEU A 77 -11.01 4.69 -9.34
C LEU A 77 -9.55 5.05 -9.66
N LEU A 78 -8.61 4.15 -9.38
CA LEU A 78 -7.18 4.32 -9.69
C LEU A 78 -6.93 4.40 -11.21
N ALA A 79 -7.59 3.54 -12.00
CA ALA A 79 -7.48 3.58 -13.46
C ALA A 79 -7.95 4.92 -14.06
N ARG A 80 -9.04 5.49 -13.52
CA ARG A 80 -9.50 6.85 -13.90
C ARG A 80 -8.50 7.95 -13.54
N ALA A 81 -7.61 7.69 -12.59
CA ALA A 81 -6.50 8.56 -12.22
C ALA A 81 -5.18 8.24 -12.97
N GLY A 82 -5.21 7.31 -13.94
CA GLY A 82 -4.04 6.91 -14.73
C GLY A 82 -3.17 5.84 -14.08
N ILE A 83 -3.64 5.19 -13.02
CA ILE A 83 -2.94 4.09 -12.33
C ILE A 83 -3.58 2.78 -12.77
N GLU A 84 -2.96 2.11 -13.73
CA GLU A 84 -3.45 0.85 -14.29
C GLU A 84 -3.12 -0.35 -13.38
N SER A 85 -3.98 -1.36 -13.42
CA SER A 85 -3.78 -2.65 -12.75
C SER A 85 -3.70 -3.77 -13.80
N ALA A 86 -3.20 -4.94 -13.41
CA ALA A 86 -3.26 -6.11 -14.27
C ALA A 86 -4.71 -6.40 -14.70
N ALA A 87 -4.89 -6.85 -15.94
CA ALA A 87 -6.19 -7.24 -16.45
C ALA A 87 -6.80 -8.34 -15.55
N GLU A 88 -8.01 -8.09 -15.06
CA GLU A 88 -8.71 -8.98 -14.16
C GLU A 88 -10.23 -8.88 -14.30
N ALA A 89 -10.94 -9.93 -13.90
CA ALA A 89 -12.39 -9.96 -13.81
C ALA A 89 -12.85 -10.97 -12.75
N VAL A 90 -14.07 -10.81 -12.23
CA VAL A 90 -14.74 -11.79 -11.36
C VAL A 90 -15.70 -12.62 -12.19
N LEU A 91 -15.51 -13.93 -12.16
CA LEU A 91 -16.12 -14.89 -13.07
C LEU A 91 -17.01 -15.86 -12.29
N GLY A 92 -18.20 -16.15 -12.84
CA GLY A 92 -19.20 -16.99 -12.18
C GLY A 92 -19.04 -18.49 -12.47
N SER A 93 -18.30 -18.85 -13.52
CA SER A 93 -18.06 -20.23 -13.91
C SER A 93 -16.62 -20.50 -14.37
N ALA A 94 -16.22 -21.77 -14.30
CA ALA A 94 -14.92 -22.22 -14.78
C ALA A 94 -14.72 -21.95 -16.28
N GLU A 95 -15.77 -22.06 -17.08
CA GLU A 95 -15.70 -21.88 -18.53
C GLU A 95 -15.56 -20.42 -18.93
N GLU A 96 -16.27 -19.51 -18.26
CA GLU A 96 -16.02 -18.08 -18.44
C GLU A 96 -14.57 -17.74 -17.99
N ALA A 97 -14.08 -18.36 -16.90
CA ALA A 97 -12.73 -18.11 -16.39
C ALA A 97 -11.65 -18.58 -17.37
N VAL A 98 -11.85 -19.73 -18.03
CA VAL A 98 -10.97 -20.21 -19.11
C VAL A 98 -10.98 -19.23 -20.28
N ALA A 99 -12.15 -18.85 -20.78
CA ALA A 99 -12.27 -17.93 -21.92
C ALA A 99 -11.59 -16.58 -21.63
N PHE A 100 -11.75 -16.06 -20.41
CA PHE A 100 -11.06 -14.85 -19.98
C PHE A 100 -9.54 -15.04 -19.91
N ALA A 101 -9.06 -16.13 -19.30
CA ALA A 101 -7.64 -16.44 -19.18
C ALA A 101 -6.94 -16.60 -20.53
N GLU A 102 -7.58 -17.26 -21.50
CA GLU A 102 -7.11 -17.35 -22.89
C GLU A 102 -6.99 -15.98 -23.55
N GLY A 103 -7.93 -15.07 -23.25
CA GLY A 103 -7.91 -13.70 -23.77
C GLY A 103 -6.80 -12.82 -23.19
N ILE A 104 -6.47 -12.95 -21.90
CA ILE A 104 -5.45 -12.11 -21.23
C ILE A 104 -4.03 -12.72 -21.26
N GLY A 105 -3.93 -14.01 -21.56
CA GLY A 105 -2.70 -14.79 -21.61
C GLY A 105 -2.29 -15.37 -20.24
N TYR A 106 -1.58 -16.50 -20.32
CA TYR A 106 -1.05 -17.25 -19.18
C TYR A 106 0.39 -16.80 -18.79
N PRO A 107 0.83 -17.05 -17.53
CA PRO A 107 0.04 -17.62 -16.44
C PRO A 107 -0.93 -16.61 -15.83
N VAL A 108 -2.00 -17.12 -15.24
CA VAL A 108 -2.99 -16.34 -14.50
C VAL A 108 -2.98 -16.67 -13.01
N VAL A 109 -3.58 -15.79 -12.23
CA VAL A 109 -3.87 -15.95 -10.81
C VAL A 109 -5.37 -16.15 -10.64
N LEU A 110 -5.77 -17.11 -9.80
CA LEU A 110 -7.15 -17.30 -9.38
C LEU A 110 -7.29 -16.90 -7.90
N LYS A 111 -8.29 -16.08 -7.56
CA LYS A 111 -8.58 -15.68 -6.17
C LYS A 111 -10.07 -15.82 -5.87
N LEU A 112 -10.43 -16.26 -4.67
CA LEU A 112 -11.82 -16.17 -4.21
C LEU A 112 -12.26 -14.70 -4.16
N ALA A 113 -13.41 -14.41 -4.76
CA ALA A 113 -14.05 -13.10 -4.71
C ALA A 113 -15.21 -13.15 -3.72
N SER A 114 -15.03 -12.51 -2.56
CA SER A 114 -16.06 -12.37 -1.52
C SER A 114 -15.69 -11.22 -0.59
N ALA A 115 -16.64 -10.34 -0.30
CA ALA A 115 -16.49 -9.30 0.72
C ALA A 115 -16.36 -9.88 2.15
N ASP A 116 -16.90 -11.09 2.37
CA ASP A 116 -16.90 -11.76 3.66
C ASP A 116 -15.56 -12.49 3.94
N ILE A 117 -14.68 -12.62 2.93
CA ILE A 117 -13.37 -13.28 3.01
C ILE A 117 -12.26 -12.26 2.70
N GLN A 118 -11.80 -11.54 3.72
CA GLN A 118 -10.72 -10.55 3.59
C GLN A 118 -9.33 -11.22 3.49
N HIS A 119 -9.02 -12.15 4.39
CA HIS A 119 -7.73 -12.86 4.44
C HIS A 119 -7.72 -14.13 3.55
N LYS A 120 -7.97 -13.95 2.25
CA LYS A 120 -8.14 -15.03 1.25
C LYS A 120 -7.00 -16.07 1.29
N SER A 121 -5.76 -15.63 1.47
CA SER A 121 -4.59 -16.52 1.47
C SER A 121 -4.63 -17.55 2.61
N GLU A 122 -5.14 -17.18 3.78
CA GLU A 122 -5.18 -18.05 4.97
C GLU A 122 -6.07 -19.28 4.76
N ILE A 123 -7.15 -19.14 3.98
CA ILE A 123 -8.02 -20.26 3.63
C ILE A 123 -7.53 -21.02 2.39
N GLY A 124 -6.42 -20.60 1.77
CA GLY A 124 -5.96 -21.12 0.49
C GLY A 124 -6.81 -20.61 -0.68
N GLY A 125 -7.37 -19.42 -0.55
CA GLY A 125 -8.24 -18.76 -1.51
C GLY A 125 -7.52 -18.09 -2.67
N VAL A 126 -6.22 -18.34 -2.85
CA VAL A 126 -5.38 -17.79 -3.93
C VAL A 126 -4.57 -18.92 -4.56
N LEU A 127 -4.57 -18.99 -5.89
CA LEU A 127 -3.75 -19.90 -6.70
C LEU A 127 -2.93 -19.08 -7.69
N LEU A 128 -1.61 -19.26 -7.67
CA LEU A 128 -0.65 -18.63 -8.58
C LEU A 128 -0.17 -19.65 -9.61
N GLY A 129 0.41 -19.17 -10.71
CA GLY A 129 1.07 -20.00 -11.72
C GLY A 129 0.14 -20.87 -12.54
N VAL A 130 -1.14 -20.50 -12.63
CA VAL A 130 -2.13 -21.27 -13.39
C VAL A 130 -1.88 -21.05 -14.87
N SER A 131 -1.41 -22.11 -15.55
CA SER A 131 -0.69 -21.95 -16.83
C SER A 131 -1.46 -22.42 -18.07
N ASP A 132 -2.63 -23.02 -17.91
CA ASP A 132 -3.45 -23.54 -19.00
C ASP A 132 -4.93 -23.65 -18.59
N ALA A 133 -5.79 -23.98 -19.57
CA ALA A 133 -7.24 -24.07 -19.38
C ALA A 133 -7.66 -25.15 -18.37
N ASP A 134 -6.98 -26.30 -18.34
CA ASP A 134 -7.33 -27.39 -17.43
C ASP A 134 -6.96 -27.05 -15.99
N ALA A 135 -5.81 -26.40 -15.78
CA ALA A 135 -5.41 -25.84 -14.51
C ALA A 135 -6.38 -24.75 -14.03
N VAL A 136 -6.93 -23.92 -14.94
CA VAL A 136 -7.98 -22.94 -14.59
C VAL A 136 -9.23 -23.65 -14.09
N ARG A 137 -9.74 -24.66 -14.80
CA ARG A 137 -10.95 -25.41 -14.37
C ARG A 137 -10.75 -26.09 -13.02
N ALA A 138 -9.64 -26.80 -12.87
CA ALA A 138 -9.30 -27.49 -11.63
C ALA A 138 -9.14 -26.50 -10.47
N GLY A 139 -8.45 -25.38 -10.70
CA GLY A 139 -8.25 -24.33 -9.72
C GLY A 139 -9.54 -23.65 -9.29
N PHE A 140 -10.44 -23.37 -10.24
CA PHE A 140 -11.75 -22.77 -9.98
C PHE A 140 -12.58 -23.64 -9.03
N GLN A 141 -12.72 -24.93 -9.35
CA GLN A 141 -13.46 -25.89 -8.51
C GLN A 141 -12.81 -26.09 -7.14
N LEU A 142 -11.47 -26.12 -7.09
CA LEU A 142 -10.72 -26.21 -5.83
C LEU A 142 -11.02 -25.02 -4.91
N LEU A 143 -11.05 -23.80 -5.46
CA LEU A 143 -11.34 -22.59 -4.68
C LEU A 143 -12.76 -22.61 -4.11
N LEU A 144 -13.77 -22.95 -4.93
CA LEU A 144 -15.15 -23.06 -4.46
C LEU A 144 -15.30 -24.09 -3.35
N ARG A 145 -14.66 -25.26 -3.48
CA ARG A 145 -14.65 -26.28 -2.43
C ARG A 145 -14.02 -25.76 -1.13
N ARG A 146 -12.85 -25.10 -1.21
CA ARG A 146 -12.18 -24.52 -0.03
C ARG A 146 -13.05 -23.49 0.67
N ALA A 147 -13.75 -22.65 -0.10
CA ALA A 147 -14.68 -21.68 0.46
C ALA A 147 -15.85 -22.37 1.19
N ALA A 148 -16.47 -23.38 0.59
CA ALA A 148 -17.55 -24.13 1.21
C ALA A 148 -17.11 -24.83 2.52
N GLU A 149 -15.88 -25.36 2.57
CA GLU A 149 -15.34 -26.04 3.75
C GLU A 149 -14.93 -25.08 4.88
N LYS A 150 -14.25 -23.98 4.53
CA LYS A 150 -13.58 -23.11 5.51
C LYS A 150 -14.33 -21.82 5.81
N ALA A 151 -15.25 -21.41 4.94
CA ALA A 151 -16.07 -20.21 5.08
C ALA A 151 -17.51 -20.46 4.60
N PRO A 152 -18.23 -21.45 5.16
CA PRO A 152 -19.55 -21.88 4.66
C PRO A 152 -20.64 -20.79 4.71
N GLN A 153 -20.45 -19.76 5.53
CA GLN A 153 -21.38 -18.63 5.67
C GLN A 153 -21.02 -17.45 4.76
N ALA A 154 -19.88 -17.50 4.07
CA ALA A 154 -19.44 -16.41 3.19
C ALA A 154 -20.23 -16.44 1.88
N ARG A 155 -20.70 -15.25 1.46
CA ARG A 155 -21.28 -15.09 0.12
C ARG A 155 -20.15 -14.96 -0.89
N LEU A 156 -20.15 -15.83 -1.89
CA LEU A 156 -19.17 -15.78 -2.97
C LEU A 156 -19.74 -14.99 -4.15
N ASP A 157 -18.96 -14.04 -4.63
CA ASP A 157 -19.23 -13.30 -5.87
C ASP A 157 -18.70 -14.06 -7.10
N GLY A 158 -17.79 -15.02 -6.88
CA GLY A 158 -17.18 -15.87 -7.91
C GLY A 158 -15.69 -16.11 -7.66
N VAL A 159 -14.94 -16.28 -8.75
CA VAL A 159 -13.46 -16.33 -8.73
C VAL A 159 -12.91 -15.17 -9.55
N LEU A 160 -12.05 -14.38 -8.95
CA LEU A 160 -11.26 -13.36 -9.64
C LEU A 160 -10.13 -14.04 -10.42
N VAL A 161 -10.11 -13.82 -11.72
CA VAL A 161 -9.04 -14.25 -12.63
C VAL A 161 -8.24 -13.01 -13.02
N ALA A 162 -6.92 -13.04 -12.85
CA ALA A 162 -6.05 -11.92 -13.20
C ALA A 162 -4.77 -12.38 -13.89
N ARG A 163 -4.21 -11.57 -14.78
CA ARG A 163 -2.90 -11.86 -15.38
C ARG A 163 -1.82 -11.89 -14.30
N GLN A 164 -1.00 -12.93 -14.27
CA GLN A 164 0.15 -12.95 -13.39
C GLN A 164 1.30 -12.16 -14.01
N LEU A 165 1.69 -11.07 -13.36
CA LEU A 165 2.89 -10.31 -13.71
C LEU A 165 4.13 -11.01 -13.15
N GLN A 166 5.21 -11.05 -13.93
CA GLN A 166 6.49 -11.67 -13.55
C GLN A 166 7.65 -10.75 -13.97
N GLY A 167 8.80 -10.92 -13.34
CA GLY A 167 10.05 -10.25 -13.75
C GLY A 167 10.10 -8.75 -13.46
N GLY A 168 9.41 -8.30 -12.42
CA GLY A 168 9.46 -6.91 -11.94
C GLY A 168 9.87 -6.81 -10.48
N VAL A 169 10.21 -5.60 -10.04
CA VAL A 169 10.45 -5.28 -8.63
C VAL A 169 9.12 -4.93 -7.98
N GLU A 170 8.75 -5.67 -6.94
CA GLU A 170 7.58 -5.33 -6.14
C GLU A 170 7.88 -4.07 -5.32
N CYS A 171 6.99 -3.09 -5.38
CA CYS A 171 7.08 -1.85 -4.64
C CYS A 171 5.78 -1.61 -3.86
N PHE A 172 5.90 -0.90 -2.74
CA PHE A 172 4.78 -0.40 -1.97
C PHE A 172 4.66 1.12 -2.15
N MET A 173 3.44 1.61 -2.36
CA MET A 173 3.10 3.03 -2.38
C MET A 173 1.82 3.26 -1.57
N GLY A 174 1.87 4.19 -0.65
CA GLY A 174 0.74 4.58 0.20
C GLY A 174 0.62 6.09 0.31
N ILE A 175 -0.59 6.57 0.60
CA ILE A 175 -0.83 7.96 0.97
C ILE A 175 -1.63 7.96 2.26
N GLN A 176 -1.15 8.71 3.25
CA GLN A 176 -1.84 8.94 4.51
C GLN A 176 -2.04 10.44 4.73
N ARG A 177 -3.15 10.84 5.34
CA ARG A 177 -3.32 12.21 5.84
C ARG A 177 -2.79 12.26 7.26
N ASP A 178 -1.62 12.86 7.41
CA ASP A 178 -1.05 13.19 8.71
C ASP A 178 -1.73 14.45 9.29
N PRO A 179 -2.05 14.47 10.61
CA PRO A 179 -2.70 15.62 11.25
C PRO A 179 -1.91 16.93 11.17
N LEU A 180 -0.58 16.87 11.17
CA LEU A 180 0.32 18.03 11.19
C LEU A 180 0.80 18.39 9.78
N PHE A 181 1.13 17.39 8.98
CA PHE A 181 1.78 17.59 7.67
C PHE A 181 0.82 17.52 6.49
N GLY A 182 -0.44 17.12 6.71
CA GLY A 182 -1.40 16.91 5.64
C GLY A 182 -1.13 15.61 4.87
N PRO A 183 -1.43 15.53 3.56
CA PRO A 183 -1.21 14.30 2.81
C PRO A 183 0.28 14.00 2.64
N VAL A 184 0.71 12.82 3.08
CA VAL A 184 2.07 12.32 3.00
C VAL A 184 2.06 11.03 2.18
N ALA A 185 2.88 10.99 1.13
CA ALA A 185 3.18 9.79 0.38
C ALA A 185 4.28 8.98 1.07
N LEU A 186 4.13 7.67 0.98
CA LEU A 186 5.07 6.66 1.44
C LEU A 186 5.42 5.76 0.27
N PHE A 187 6.70 5.54 0.01
CA PHE A 187 7.18 4.60 -1.00
C PHE A 187 8.28 3.70 -0.45
N GLY A 188 8.33 2.46 -0.90
CA GLY A 188 9.38 1.50 -0.54
C GLY A 188 9.33 0.24 -1.40
N LEU A 189 10.25 -0.69 -1.14
CA LEU A 189 10.17 -2.03 -1.73
C LEU A 189 9.02 -2.83 -1.12
N GLY A 190 8.28 -3.55 -1.95
CA GLY A 190 7.15 -4.39 -1.60
C GLY A 190 7.58 -5.79 -1.12
N GLY A 191 6.59 -6.64 -0.87
CA GLY A 191 6.80 -7.99 -0.34
C GLY A 191 7.17 -8.00 1.14
N ILE A 192 7.84 -9.06 1.60
CA ILE A 192 8.29 -9.22 3.00
C ILE A 192 9.28 -8.14 3.47
N PHE A 193 9.79 -7.34 2.52
CA PHE A 193 10.81 -6.32 2.77
C PHE A 193 10.27 -5.06 3.46
N VAL A 194 8.96 -4.80 3.42
CA VAL A 194 8.34 -3.66 4.11
C VAL A 194 8.51 -3.78 5.63
N GLU A 195 8.23 -4.96 6.18
CA GLU A 195 8.26 -5.20 7.64
C GLU A 195 9.69 -5.38 8.17
N VAL A 196 10.60 -5.94 7.36
CA VAL A 196 11.94 -6.33 7.80
C VAL A 196 13.00 -5.25 7.53
N LEU A 197 12.95 -4.55 6.40
CA LEU A 197 14.02 -3.62 6.01
C LEU A 197 13.78 -2.17 6.43
N GLN A 198 12.52 -1.78 6.70
CA GLN A 198 12.13 -0.38 6.93
C GLN A 198 12.70 0.57 5.85
N ASP A 199 12.90 0.07 4.62
CA ASP A 199 13.49 0.82 3.51
C ASP A 199 12.39 1.61 2.79
N VAL A 200 11.93 2.64 3.50
CA VAL A 200 10.81 3.46 3.07
C VAL A 200 11.16 4.93 3.13
N VAL A 201 10.54 5.70 2.26
CA VAL A 201 10.77 7.14 2.11
C VAL A 201 9.44 7.88 2.13
N PHE A 202 9.43 9.01 2.83
CA PHE A 202 8.25 9.85 3.00
C PHE A 202 8.41 11.15 2.24
N ARG A 203 7.32 11.63 1.61
CA ARG A 203 7.25 12.94 0.97
C ARG A 203 5.88 13.59 1.20
N ARG A 204 5.87 14.88 1.52
CA ARG A 204 4.62 15.65 1.62
C ARG A 204 4.07 15.94 0.24
N CYS A 205 2.79 15.64 0.03
CA CYS A 205 2.08 15.95 -1.20
C CYS A 205 1.53 17.39 -1.20
N PRO A 206 1.29 17.99 -2.38
CA PRO A 206 1.65 17.47 -3.71
C PRO A 206 3.13 17.72 -4.05
N PHE A 207 3.70 16.86 -4.89
CA PHE A 207 5.04 17.02 -5.45
C PHE A 207 5.05 16.68 -6.95
N GLU A 208 6.07 17.17 -7.66
CA GLU A 208 6.24 16.97 -9.10
C GLU A 208 7.03 15.68 -9.40
N VAL A 209 7.14 15.33 -10.70
CA VAL A 209 7.75 14.08 -11.17
C VAL A 209 9.21 13.93 -10.73
N ASP A 210 9.97 15.03 -10.71
CA ASP A 210 11.37 15.05 -10.26
C ASP A 210 11.53 14.63 -8.79
N GLU A 211 10.62 15.09 -7.92
CA GLU A 211 10.60 14.68 -6.52
C GLU A 211 10.15 13.22 -6.37
N ALA A 212 9.22 12.75 -7.21
CA ALA A 212 8.82 11.35 -7.25
C ALA A 212 9.99 10.44 -7.66
N GLU A 213 10.75 10.82 -8.68
CA GLU A 213 11.96 10.11 -9.10
C GLU A 213 13.04 10.12 -8.02
N ALA A 214 13.26 11.26 -7.36
CA ALA A 214 14.20 11.37 -6.25
C ALA A 214 13.79 10.46 -5.08
N MET A 215 12.49 10.39 -4.79
CA MET A 215 11.93 9.48 -3.80
C MET A 215 12.27 8.03 -4.15
N ILE A 216 11.97 7.58 -5.37
CA ILE A 216 12.26 6.21 -5.84
C ILE A 216 13.76 5.90 -5.79
N ARG A 217 14.63 6.84 -6.14
CA ARG A 217 16.09 6.64 -6.14
C ARG A 217 16.72 6.66 -4.74
N SER A 218 15.97 7.11 -3.73
CA SER A 218 16.50 7.30 -2.37
C SER A 218 16.33 6.08 -1.45
N ILE A 219 15.56 5.07 -1.87
CA ILE A 219 15.53 3.78 -1.17
C ILE A 219 16.83 3.01 -1.43
N ARG A 220 17.31 2.25 -0.45
CA ARG A 220 18.53 1.42 -0.62
C ARG A 220 18.36 0.38 -1.72
N GLY A 221 17.12 -0.06 -1.94
CA GLY A 221 16.72 -0.97 -3.01
C GLY A 221 16.70 -0.40 -4.44
N ALA A 222 16.96 0.90 -4.64
CA ALA A 222 16.89 1.54 -5.95
C ALA A 222 17.74 0.90 -7.07
N PRO A 223 18.87 0.21 -6.81
CA PRO A 223 19.66 -0.44 -7.86
C PRO A 223 19.08 -1.76 -8.43
N LEU A 224 17.96 -2.27 -7.91
CA LEU A 224 17.32 -3.53 -8.33
C LEU A 224 16.56 -3.44 -9.65
#